data_AF-A0A257JGZ5-F1
#
_entry.id   AF-A0A257JGZ5-F1
#
_cell.length_a   1.000
_cell.length_b   1.000
_cell.length_c   1.000
_cell.angle_alpha   90.00
_cell.angle_beta   90.00
_cell.angle_gamma   90.00
#
_symmetry.space_group_name_H-M   'P 1'
#
loop_
_entity.id
_entity.type
_entity.pdbx_description
1 polymer ?
#
loop_
_entity_poly.entity_id
_entity_poly.type
_entity_poly.pdbx_seq_one_letter_code
_entity_poly.pdbx_strand_id
1 'polypeptide(L)'
;MEWGEVCGQRYCDQLPGPQFMYSMLTRSQRISHENLRLRDARWLGDFERWFARSAGLNVADAQAAPPPMFTPFTVRGLTLKNRVVVSPMAQYLAEDGLVGDYHLMHLGARALGGAALVMAEMTCTAPDARITPGCPGLWRDDQRNAWRRIVHFVHQNSDARIGVQIGHAGPKGSTNAPWQSAGADQPMDHGNWPLLAASAVPYLPDGQVPRAMDRADMDRITADFVAATRRAAEAGFDWLELPCAH
;
A
#
# COMPACT_ATOMS: atom_id res chain seq x y z
N MET A 1 -27.79 -9.90 17.90
CA MET A 1 -27.00 -10.25 19.10
C MET A 1 -25.97 -11.30 18.69
N GLU A 2 -25.13 -11.01 17.69
CA GLU A 2 -24.26 -12.00 17.01
C GLU A 2 -22.79 -11.94 17.45
N TRP A 3 -22.49 -11.18 18.51
CA TRP A 3 -21.11 -10.98 18.97
C TRP A 3 -20.50 -12.25 19.58
N GLY A 4 -21.31 -13.11 20.20
CA GLY A 4 -20.84 -14.32 20.88
C GLY A 4 -20.47 -15.45 19.92
N GLU A 5 -21.15 -15.57 18.77
CA GLU A 5 -21.05 -16.75 17.90
C GLU A 5 -19.77 -16.80 17.06
N VAL A 6 -19.14 -15.63 16.81
CA VAL A 6 -17.90 -15.54 16.01
C VAL A 6 -16.68 -15.14 16.86
N CYS A 7 -16.86 -14.90 18.17
CA CYS A 7 -15.78 -14.43 19.03
C CYS A 7 -14.68 -15.48 19.17
N GLY A 8 -15.06 -16.75 19.32
CA GLY A 8 -14.16 -17.91 19.32
C GLY A 8 -13.25 -17.90 18.09
N GLN A 9 -13.85 -18.14 16.93
CA GLN A 9 -13.12 -18.35 15.67
C GLN A 9 -12.33 -17.12 15.19
N ARG A 10 -12.82 -15.89 15.43
CA ARG A 10 -12.22 -14.67 14.87
C ARG A 10 -11.23 -13.99 15.80
N TYR A 11 -11.38 -14.16 17.12
CA TYR A 11 -10.61 -13.38 18.09
C TYR A 11 -10.00 -14.25 19.19
N CYS A 12 -10.81 -15.01 19.93
CA CYS A 12 -10.33 -15.80 21.08
C CYS A 12 -9.34 -16.88 20.66
N ASP A 13 -9.56 -17.51 19.50
CA ASP A 13 -8.72 -18.60 19.00
C ASP A 13 -7.51 -18.10 18.19
N GLN A 14 -7.50 -16.81 17.79
CA GLN A 14 -6.49 -16.24 16.90
C GLN A 14 -5.53 -15.27 17.59
N LEU A 15 -5.96 -14.61 18.67
CA LEU A 15 -5.17 -13.60 19.37
C LEU A 15 -4.69 -14.13 20.72
N PRO A 16 -3.39 -13.97 21.06
CA PRO A 16 -2.93 -14.19 22.43
C PRO A 16 -3.74 -13.36 23.42
N GLY A 17 -3.95 -13.89 24.63
CA GLY A 17 -4.77 -13.25 25.68
C GLY A 17 -4.52 -11.74 25.87
N PRO A 18 -3.26 -11.27 26.02
CA PRO A 18 -2.97 -9.84 26.15
C PRO A 18 -3.44 -9.01 24.95
N GLN A 19 -3.23 -9.51 23.72
CA GLN A 19 -3.67 -8.82 22.50
C GLN A 19 -5.19 -8.82 22.36
N PHE A 20 -5.85 -9.93 22.65
CA PHE A 20 -7.31 -10.00 22.66
C PHE A 20 -7.92 -8.95 23.60
N MET A 21 -7.43 -8.89 24.85
CA MET A 21 -7.89 -7.92 25.85
C MET A 21 -7.64 -6.47 25.40
N TYR A 22 -6.45 -6.17 24.88
CA TYR A 22 -6.14 -4.85 24.35
C TYR A 22 -7.07 -4.46 23.18
N SER A 23 -7.34 -5.38 22.25
CA SER A 23 -8.27 -5.15 21.15
C SER A 23 -9.69 -4.88 21.65
N MET A 24 -10.18 -5.61 22.64
CA MET A 24 -11.51 -5.38 23.22
C MET A 24 -11.65 -3.98 23.84
N LEU A 25 -10.60 -3.50 24.50
CA LEU A 25 -10.60 -2.18 25.15
C LEU A 25 -10.53 -1.02 24.15
N THR A 26 -9.78 -1.19 23.05
CA THR A 26 -9.46 -0.09 22.12
C THR A 26 -10.29 -0.08 20.83
N ARG A 27 -10.98 -1.19 20.49
CA ARG A 27 -11.70 -1.34 19.22
C ARG A 27 -12.76 -0.27 18.95
N SER A 28 -13.43 0.23 19.99
CA SER A 28 -14.46 1.28 19.82
C SER A 28 -13.89 2.65 19.46
N GLN A 29 -12.56 2.82 19.53
CA GLN A 29 -11.83 4.09 19.44
C GLN A 29 -12.24 5.17 20.46
N ARG A 30 -13.17 4.88 21.39
CA ARG A 30 -13.51 5.77 22.50
C ARG A 30 -12.45 5.80 23.59
N ILE A 31 -11.65 4.73 23.66
CA ILE A 31 -10.50 4.61 24.56
C ILE A 31 -9.27 4.43 23.67
N SER A 32 -8.44 5.46 23.58
CA SER A 32 -7.16 5.40 22.89
C SER A 32 -6.09 4.68 23.72
N HIS A 33 -4.94 4.39 23.10
CA HIS A 33 -3.79 3.80 23.79
C HIS A 33 -3.37 4.63 25.01
N GLU A 34 -3.21 5.95 24.86
CA GLU A 34 -2.82 6.82 25.99
C GLU A 34 -3.96 7.02 27.01
N ASN A 35 -5.21 6.91 26.59
CA ASN A 35 -6.33 6.88 27.53
C ASN A 35 -6.30 5.65 28.45
N LEU A 36 -5.74 4.53 28.02
CA LEU A 36 -5.50 3.38 28.90
C LEU A 36 -4.41 3.69 29.93
N ARG A 37 -3.37 4.44 29.57
CA ARG A 37 -2.31 4.82 30.53
C ARG A 37 -2.84 5.63 31.70
N LEU A 38 -3.78 6.54 31.42
CA LEU A 38 -4.45 7.35 32.46
C LEU A 38 -5.34 6.52 33.40
N ARG A 39 -5.80 5.35 32.93
CA ARG A 39 -6.70 4.45 33.70
C ARG A 39 -5.91 3.42 34.49
N ASP A 40 -4.92 2.81 33.84
CA ASP A 40 -4.03 1.80 34.42
C ASP A 40 -2.67 1.79 33.69
N ALA A 41 -1.75 2.63 34.17
CA ALA A 41 -0.41 2.74 33.61
C ALA A 41 0.41 1.45 33.77
N ARG A 42 0.13 0.65 34.82
CA ARG A 42 0.85 -0.60 35.07
C ARG A 42 0.44 -1.65 34.05
N TRP A 43 -0.87 -1.86 33.87
CA TRP A 43 -1.40 -2.81 32.90
C TRP A 43 -0.94 -2.47 31.48
N LEU A 44 -1.00 -1.18 31.09
CA LEU A 44 -0.55 -0.77 29.77
C LEU A 44 0.96 -1.02 29.59
N GLY A 45 1.77 -0.67 30.59
CA GLY A 45 3.22 -0.92 30.53
C GLY A 45 3.55 -2.41 30.44
N ASP A 46 2.79 -3.27 31.13
CA ASP A 46 2.93 -4.73 31.03
C ASP A 46 2.57 -5.23 29.62
N PHE A 47 1.49 -4.69 29.03
CA PHE A 47 1.12 -5.00 27.65
C PHE A 47 2.18 -4.53 26.64
N GLU A 48 2.74 -3.33 26.80
CA GLU A 48 3.79 -2.82 25.91
C GLU A 48 5.05 -3.68 25.97
N ARG A 49 5.48 -4.08 27.18
CA ARG A 49 6.60 -5.02 27.36
C ARG A 49 6.31 -6.37 26.71
N TRP A 50 5.13 -6.92 26.94
CA TRP A 50 4.70 -8.17 26.33
C TRP A 50 4.73 -8.08 24.79
N PHE A 51 4.20 -6.99 24.22
CA PHE A 51 4.16 -6.80 22.77
C PHE A 51 5.56 -6.59 22.18
N ALA A 52 6.42 -5.81 22.84
CA ALA A 52 7.80 -5.60 22.43
C ALA A 52 8.60 -6.92 22.42
N ARG A 53 8.46 -7.74 23.46
CA ARG A 53 9.09 -9.07 23.53
C ARG A 53 8.56 -10.01 22.44
N SER A 54 7.25 -9.98 22.20
CA SER A 54 6.61 -10.76 21.12
C SER A 54 7.08 -10.31 19.72
N ALA A 55 7.48 -9.05 19.58
CA ALA A 55 8.10 -8.50 18.38
C ALA A 55 9.63 -8.74 18.32
N GLY A 56 10.21 -9.47 19.28
CA GLY A 56 11.64 -9.82 19.27
C GLY A 56 12.57 -8.82 19.95
N LEU A 57 12.04 -7.81 20.65
CA LEU A 57 12.85 -6.88 21.44
C LEU A 57 13.17 -7.45 22.83
N ASN A 58 14.42 -7.30 23.27
CA ASN A 58 14.82 -7.62 24.63
C ASN A 58 14.55 -6.42 25.55
N VAL A 59 13.41 -6.43 26.25
CA VAL A 59 13.02 -5.37 27.20
C VAL A 59 12.96 -5.97 28.60
N ALA A 60 13.76 -5.45 29.53
CA ALA A 60 13.75 -5.86 30.94
C ALA A 60 12.46 -5.43 31.65
N ASP A 61 12.07 -6.10 32.74
CA ASP A 61 10.82 -5.80 33.46
C ASP A 61 10.77 -4.37 34.03
N ALA A 62 11.92 -3.85 34.48
CA ALA A 62 12.06 -2.50 35.02
C ALA A 62 12.16 -1.42 33.93
N GLN A 63 12.25 -1.79 32.65
CA GLN A 63 12.42 -0.84 31.54
C GLN A 63 11.07 -0.50 30.90
N ALA A 64 10.91 0.76 30.50
CA ALA A 64 9.80 1.17 29.64
C ALA A 64 10.00 0.56 28.24
N ALA A 65 8.97 -0.11 27.73
CA ALA A 65 8.96 -0.60 26.36
C ALA A 65 8.62 0.53 25.38
N PRO A 66 9.09 0.47 24.12
CA PRO A 66 8.61 1.40 23.10
C PRO A 66 7.11 1.17 22.85
N PRO A 67 6.35 2.20 22.46
CA PRO A 67 4.98 2.03 22.02
C PRO A 67 4.87 0.96 20.92
N PRO A 68 3.76 0.18 20.86
CA PRO A 68 3.61 -0.91 19.89
C PRO A 68 3.88 -0.51 18.43
N MET A 69 3.56 0.74 18.05
CA MET A 69 3.82 1.32 16.74
C MET A 69 5.32 1.34 16.37
N PHE A 70 6.22 1.44 17.34
CA PHE A 70 7.68 1.51 17.14
C PHE A 70 8.39 0.18 17.37
N THR A 71 7.65 -0.91 17.53
CA THR A 71 8.23 -2.26 17.54
C THR A 71 8.46 -2.75 16.11
N PRO A 72 9.47 -3.60 15.87
CA PRO A 72 9.71 -4.16 14.55
C PRO A 72 8.57 -5.09 14.12
N PHE A 73 8.50 -5.33 12.80
CA PHE A 73 7.53 -6.24 12.21
C PHE A 73 8.18 -7.04 11.08
N THR A 74 8.15 -8.37 11.19
CA THR A 74 8.75 -9.28 10.21
C THR A 74 7.66 -9.99 9.43
N VAL A 75 7.76 -9.94 8.10
CA VAL A 75 6.94 -10.72 7.17
C VAL A 75 7.87 -11.46 6.22
N ARG A 76 7.78 -12.79 6.22
CA ARG A 76 8.72 -13.66 5.51
C ARG A 76 10.17 -13.31 5.90
N GLY A 77 11.02 -12.98 4.93
CA GLY A 77 12.41 -12.57 5.16
C GLY A 77 12.63 -11.07 5.39
N LEU A 78 11.59 -10.23 5.31
CA LEU A 78 11.72 -8.79 5.45
C LEU A 78 11.35 -8.35 6.87
N THR A 79 12.24 -7.58 7.51
CA THR A 79 11.97 -6.96 8.81
C THR A 79 11.91 -5.44 8.65
N LEU A 80 10.78 -4.88 9.07
CA LEU A 80 10.53 -3.45 9.19
C LEU A 80 10.93 -2.99 10.59
N LYS A 81 11.65 -1.87 10.68
CA LYS A 81 12.15 -1.31 11.96
C LYS A 81 11.03 -0.84 12.91
N ASN A 82 9.88 -0.48 12.35
CA ASN A 82 8.67 -0.06 13.05
C ASN A 82 7.43 -0.42 12.21
N ARG A 83 6.24 -0.06 12.69
CA ARG A 83 4.96 -0.37 12.04
C ARG A 83 4.35 0.83 11.30
N VAL A 84 5.16 1.85 11.00
CA VAL A 84 4.74 3.04 10.26
C VAL A 84 4.98 2.79 8.78
N VAL A 85 3.89 2.73 8.02
CA VAL A 85 3.89 2.52 6.57
C VAL A 85 3.27 3.74 5.90
N VAL A 86 3.94 4.27 4.88
CA VAL A 86 3.36 5.29 3.99
C VAL A 86 2.59 4.59 2.89
N SER A 87 1.29 4.87 2.81
CA SER A 87 0.37 4.28 1.83
C SER A 87 0.72 4.66 0.39
N PRO A 88 0.37 3.82 -0.61
CA PRO A 88 0.52 4.16 -2.02
C PRO A 88 -0.46 5.29 -2.37
N MET A 89 0.06 6.49 -2.69
CA MET A 89 -0.76 7.67 -3.00
C MET A 89 -0.43 8.15 -4.41
N ALA A 90 -1.40 8.12 -5.32
CA ALA A 90 -1.22 8.57 -6.69
C ALA A 90 -0.78 10.04 -6.74
N GLN A 91 0.32 10.32 -7.45
CA GLN A 91 0.88 11.64 -7.67
C GLN A 91 0.49 12.21 -9.03
N TYR A 92 0.17 11.34 -10.00
CA TYR A 92 -0.24 11.70 -11.36
C TYR A 92 0.77 12.62 -12.08
N LEU A 93 2.07 12.40 -11.87
CA LEU A 93 3.17 13.22 -12.36
C LEU A 93 4.21 12.44 -13.20
N ALA A 94 3.88 11.22 -13.63
CA ALA A 94 4.70 10.47 -14.57
C ALA A 94 4.43 10.93 -16.01
N GLU A 95 5.42 10.81 -16.88
CA GLU A 95 5.29 11.13 -18.31
C GLU A 95 5.34 9.83 -19.11
N ASP A 96 4.22 9.47 -19.74
CA ASP A 96 4.06 8.15 -20.40
C ASP A 96 4.51 6.96 -19.52
N GLY A 97 4.10 7.01 -18.25
CA GLY A 97 4.47 6.02 -17.23
C GLY A 97 5.91 6.13 -16.72
N LEU A 98 6.74 7.02 -17.24
CA LEU A 98 8.11 7.22 -16.77
C LEU A 98 8.12 8.12 -15.53
N VAL A 99 8.66 7.59 -14.42
CA VAL A 99 8.88 8.38 -13.21
C VAL A 99 10.14 9.24 -13.31
N GLY A 100 10.10 10.41 -12.69
CA GLY A 100 11.19 11.40 -12.69
C GLY A 100 11.58 11.89 -11.29
N ASP A 101 12.27 13.03 -11.26
CA ASP A 101 12.84 13.62 -10.04
C ASP A 101 11.80 13.98 -8.98
N TYR A 102 10.57 14.30 -9.40
CA TYR A 102 9.47 14.49 -8.46
C TYR A 102 9.26 13.25 -7.56
N HIS A 103 9.22 12.05 -8.16
CA HIS A 103 8.96 10.81 -7.43
C HIS A 103 10.16 10.46 -6.55
N LEU A 104 11.39 10.72 -7.02
CA LEU A 104 12.60 10.56 -6.22
C LEU A 104 12.54 11.43 -4.96
N MET A 105 12.28 12.73 -5.13
CA MET A 105 12.16 13.67 -4.02
C MET A 105 11.02 13.28 -3.08
N HIS A 106 9.84 12.99 -3.64
CA HIS A 106 8.65 12.63 -2.88
C HIS A 106 8.91 11.41 -2.01
N LEU A 107 9.24 10.27 -2.62
CA LEU A 107 9.42 8.99 -1.92
C LEU A 107 10.66 9.01 -1.02
N GLY A 108 11.75 9.63 -1.49
CA GLY A 108 12.98 9.81 -0.71
C GLY A 108 12.74 10.59 0.59
N ALA A 109 11.99 11.70 0.54
CA ALA A 109 11.66 12.47 1.73
C ALA A 109 10.86 11.66 2.77
N ARG A 110 9.92 10.81 2.32
CA ARG A 110 9.14 9.94 3.22
C ARG A 110 10.02 8.83 3.82
N ALA A 111 10.93 8.29 3.03
CA ALA A 111 11.88 7.27 3.47
C ALA A 111 12.85 7.81 4.54
N LEU A 112 13.31 9.06 4.39
CA LEU A 112 14.13 9.76 5.39
C LEU A 112 13.33 10.18 6.64
N GLY A 113 12.01 10.29 6.54
CA GLY A 113 11.12 10.74 7.61
C GLY A 113 10.86 9.73 8.74
N GLY A 114 11.45 8.53 8.69
CA GLY A 114 11.39 7.55 9.78
C GLY A 114 10.35 6.43 9.59
N ALA A 115 9.56 6.44 8.51
CA ALA A 115 8.71 5.31 8.13
C ALA A 115 9.57 4.05 7.92
N ALA A 116 9.02 2.88 8.23
CA ALA A 116 9.73 1.63 7.98
C ALA A 116 9.51 1.10 6.56
N LEU A 117 8.36 1.42 5.95
CA LEU A 117 8.03 1.05 4.57
C LEU A 117 7.38 2.26 3.88
N VAL A 118 7.89 2.59 2.70
CA VAL A 118 7.27 3.58 1.80
C VAL A 118 6.74 2.86 0.58
N MET A 119 5.44 2.96 0.33
CA MET A 119 4.83 2.37 -0.85
C MET A 119 4.81 3.39 -1.99
N ALA A 120 5.43 3.05 -3.11
CA ALA A 120 5.21 3.74 -4.37
C ALA A 120 3.74 3.60 -4.79
N GLU A 121 3.22 4.65 -5.44
CA GLU A 121 1.84 4.68 -5.93
C GLU A 121 1.54 3.56 -6.93
N MET A 122 0.25 3.37 -7.24
CA MET A 122 -0.18 2.37 -8.21
C MET A 122 0.57 2.55 -9.54
N THR A 123 1.44 1.59 -9.82
CA THR A 123 2.29 1.55 -10.99
C THR A 123 1.68 0.59 -12.00
N CYS A 124 1.33 1.13 -13.16
CA CYS A 124 0.44 0.46 -14.10
C CYS A 124 1.20 -0.61 -14.89
N THR A 125 0.55 -1.75 -15.13
CA THR A 125 1.17 -2.91 -15.77
C THR A 125 1.25 -2.81 -17.30
N ALA A 126 0.51 -1.87 -17.90
CA ALA A 126 0.42 -1.60 -19.33
C ALA A 126 -0.03 -0.14 -19.59
N PRO A 127 0.11 0.39 -20.82
CA PRO A 127 -0.36 1.73 -21.15
C PRO A 127 -1.87 1.95 -20.95
N ASP A 128 -2.68 0.93 -21.21
CA ASP A 128 -4.14 0.94 -21.03
C ASP A 128 -4.58 0.63 -19.58
N ALA A 129 -3.63 0.23 -18.73
CA ALA A 129 -3.86 -0.05 -17.32
C ALA A 129 -3.92 1.22 -16.44
N ARG A 130 -3.61 2.39 -17.00
CA ARG A 130 -3.52 3.66 -16.27
C ARG A 130 -4.87 4.22 -15.85
N ILE A 131 -4.89 4.93 -14.72
CA ILE A 131 -6.03 5.78 -14.31
C ILE A 131 -6.01 7.04 -15.17
N THR A 132 -4.91 7.79 -15.10
CA THR A 132 -4.70 9.04 -15.84
C THR A 132 -3.42 8.98 -16.67
N PRO A 133 -3.19 9.88 -17.62
CA PRO A 133 -1.92 9.95 -18.37
C PRO A 133 -0.68 10.10 -17.46
N GLY A 134 -0.88 10.70 -16.28
CA GLY A 134 0.15 10.94 -15.28
C GLY A 134 0.48 9.75 -14.38
N CYS A 135 -0.19 8.61 -14.52
CA CYS A 135 0.10 7.43 -13.72
C CYS A 135 1.43 6.78 -14.12
N PRO A 136 2.27 6.37 -13.15
CA PRO A 136 3.51 5.67 -13.46
C PRO A 136 3.26 4.28 -14.02
N GLY A 137 4.28 3.75 -14.69
CA GLY A 137 4.25 2.49 -15.41
C GLY A 137 5.38 1.54 -15.05
N LEU A 138 5.19 0.27 -15.39
CA LEU A 138 6.22 -0.77 -15.29
C LEU A 138 6.10 -1.83 -16.41
N TRP A 139 5.71 -1.39 -17.60
CA TRP A 139 5.56 -2.25 -18.79
C TRP A 139 6.81 -2.24 -19.69
N ARG A 140 7.71 -1.26 -19.51
CA ARG A 140 8.97 -1.15 -20.25
C ARG A 140 10.20 -1.18 -19.34
N ASP A 141 11.34 -1.41 -19.97
CA ASP A 141 12.64 -1.52 -19.31
C ASP A 141 13.24 -0.18 -18.87
N ASP A 142 12.92 0.91 -19.58
CA ASP A 142 13.26 2.29 -19.20
C ASP A 142 12.54 2.70 -17.91
N GLN A 143 11.26 2.34 -17.78
CA GLN A 143 10.47 2.55 -16.57
C GLN A 143 11.04 1.79 -15.37
N ARG A 144 11.40 0.52 -15.56
CA ARG A 144 12.12 -0.27 -14.54
C ARG A 144 13.41 0.43 -14.10
N ASN A 145 14.21 0.92 -15.06
CA ASN A 145 15.48 1.57 -14.76
C ASN A 145 15.27 2.89 -13.98
N ALA A 146 14.23 3.65 -14.33
CA ALA A 146 13.86 4.87 -13.60
C ALA A 146 13.44 4.56 -12.15
N TRP A 147 12.64 3.51 -11.94
CA TRP A 147 12.29 3.04 -10.60
C TRP A 147 13.51 2.54 -9.82
N ARG A 148 14.43 1.81 -10.46
CA ARG A 148 15.67 1.34 -9.83
C ARG A 148 16.48 2.49 -9.23
N ARG A 149 16.55 3.64 -9.90
CA ARG A 149 17.22 4.83 -9.37
C ARG A 149 16.60 5.30 -8.04
N ILE A 150 15.28 5.30 -7.94
CA ILE A 150 14.55 5.73 -6.75
C ILE A 150 14.72 4.70 -5.62
N VAL A 151 14.54 3.42 -5.93
CA VAL A 151 14.74 2.32 -4.97
C VAL A 151 16.16 2.36 -4.41
N HIS A 152 17.16 2.47 -5.29
CA HIS A 152 18.56 2.58 -4.88
C HIS A 152 18.80 3.79 -4.00
N PHE A 153 18.24 4.96 -4.33
CA PHE A 153 18.34 6.14 -3.49
C PHE A 153 17.80 5.89 -2.08
N VAL A 154 16.61 5.28 -1.95
CA VAL A 154 16.03 4.95 -0.64
C VAL A 154 16.95 4.01 0.14
N HIS A 155 17.39 2.91 -0.46
CA HIS A 155 18.27 1.93 0.21
C HIS A 155 19.63 2.50 0.62
N GLN A 156 20.18 3.45 -0.13
CA GLN A 156 21.49 4.06 0.18
C GLN A 156 21.41 5.14 1.26
N ASN A 157 20.27 5.81 1.38
CA ASN A 157 20.17 7.03 2.19
C ASN A 157 19.23 6.89 3.39
N SER A 158 18.50 5.80 3.53
CA SER A 158 17.70 5.54 4.72
C SER A 158 17.66 4.05 5.08
N ASP A 159 17.11 3.78 6.26
CA ASP A 159 16.80 2.46 6.81
C ASP A 159 15.36 2.02 6.47
N ALA A 160 14.65 2.78 5.64
CA ALA A 160 13.31 2.42 5.18
C ALA A 160 13.38 1.38 4.05
N ARG A 161 12.37 0.52 4.02
CA ARG A 161 12.07 -0.34 2.87
C ARG A 161 11.18 0.39 1.89
N ILE A 162 11.23 -0.01 0.63
CA ILE A 162 10.38 0.54 -0.41
C ILE A 162 9.60 -0.57 -1.10
N GLY A 163 8.29 -0.38 -1.18
CA GLY A 163 7.39 -1.28 -1.89
C GLY A 163 6.74 -0.61 -3.08
N VAL A 164 6.07 -1.39 -3.91
CA VAL A 164 5.28 -0.91 -5.04
C VAL A 164 3.92 -1.60 -5.08
N GLN A 165 2.89 -0.83 -5.40
CA GLN A 165 1.60 -1.38 -5.78
C GLN A 165 1.55 -1.48 -7.31
N ILE A 166 1.34 -2.66 -7.89
CA ILE A 166 1.21 -2.83 -9.35
C ILE A 166 -0.25 -3.07 -9.71
N GLY A 167 -0.81 -2.34 -10.68
CA GLY A 167 -2.27 -2.36 -10.89
C GLY A 167 -2.74 -2.08 -12.30
N HIS A 168 -4.05 -2.25 -12.49
CA HIS A 168 -4.78 -1.97 -13.71
C HIS A 168 -6.13 -1.32 -13.36
N ALA A 169 -6.36 -0.10 -13.83
CA ALA A 169 -7.55 0.72 -13.47
C ALA A 169 -8.88 0.14 -14.00
N GLY A 170 -8.81 -0.65 -15.08
CA GLY A 170 -9.99 -1.31 -15.65
C GLY A 170 -11.01 -0.28 -16.12
N PRO A 171 -12.28 -0.36 -15.70
CA PRO A 171 -13.33 0.58 -16.14
C PRO A 171 -13.17 2.01 -15.58
N LYS A 172 -12.24 2.24 -14.65
CA LYS A 172 -11.92 3.58 -14.10
C LYS A 172 -10.77 4.29 -14.80
N GLY A 173 -10.16 3.63 -15.79
CA GLY A 173 -9.04 4.19 -16.54
C GLY A 173 -9.45 5.32 -17.47
N SER A 174 -8.46 5.97 -18.07
CA SER A 174 -8.66 7.04 -19.07
C SER A 174 -9.42 8.26 -18.52
N THR A 175 -9.06 8.69 -17.30
CA THR A 175 -9.71 9.81 -16.60
C THR A 175 -8.75 10.96 -16.33
N ASN A 176 -9.33 12.10 -15.97
CA ASN A 176 -8.60 13.32 -15.61
C ASN A 176 -7.84 13.16 -14.29
N ALA A 177 -6.73 13.90 -14.15
CA ALA A 177 -6.10 14.11 -12.86
C ALA A 177 -7.05 14.88 -11.92
N PRO A 178 -7.01 14.63 -10.59
CA PRO A 178 -8.02 15.15 -9.66
C PRO A 178 -8.16 16.69 -9.62
N TRP A 179 -7.11 17.42 -10.00
CA TRP A 179 -7.08 18.89 -10.00
C TRP A 179 -7.49 19.53 -11.34
N GLN A 180 -7.71 18.74 -12.40
CA GLN A 180 -8.22 19.27 -13.66
C GLN A 180 -9.71 19.65 -13.50
N SER A 181 -10.20 20.58 -14.31
CA SER A 181 -11.50 21.23 -14.10
C SER A 181 -12.70 20.29 -14.01
N ALA A 182 -12.68 19.16 -14.71
CA ALA A 182 -13.73 18.15 -14.61
C ALA A 182 -13.67 17.36 -13.27
N GLY A 183 -12.51 17.30 -12.63
CA GLY A 183 -12.28 16.57 -11.38
C GLY A 183 -11.89 15.10 -11.59
N ALA A 184 -11.68 14.40 -10.48
CA ALA A 184 -11.31 12.98 -10.46
C ALA A 184 -12.40 12.09 -11.09
N ASP A 185 -11.99 10.93 -11.61
CA ASP A 185 -12.83 9.90 -12.24
C ASP A 185 -13.60 10.34 -13.49
N GLN A 186 -13.55 11.61 -13.87
CA GLN A 186 -14.20 12.10 -15.09
C GLN A 186 -13.39 11.72 -16.33
N PRO A 187 -14.04 11.31 -17.44
CA PRO A 187 -13.35 11.01 -18.69
C PRO A 187 -12.63 12.25 -19.22
N MET A 188 -11.52 12.05 -19.92
CA MET A 188 -10.82 13.15 -20.59
C MET A 188 -11.58 13.59 -21.85
N ASP A 189 -11.40 14.83 -22.30
CA ASP A 189 -12.03 15.31 -23.54
C ASP A 189 -11.41 14.66 -24.80
N HIS A 190 -10.12 14.36 -24.75
CA HIS A 190 -9.35 13.79 -25.86
C HIS A 190 -8.19 12.92 -25.35
N GLY A 191 -7.62 12.11 -26.23
CA GLY A 191 -6.50 11.22 -25.88
C GLY A 191 -6.89 10.00 -25.04
N ASN A 192 -8.19 9.70 -24.95
CA ASN A 192 -8.68 8.50 -24.27
C ASN A 192 -8.20 7.21 -24.96
N TRP A 193 -8.13 6.13 -24.18
CA TRP A 193 -7.83 4.79 -24.67
C TRP A 193 -9.00 3.82 -24.40
N PRO A 194 -9.10 2.70 -25.14
CA PRO A 194 -10.09 1.68 -24.87
C PRO A 194 -9.94 1.10 -23.46
N LEU A 195 -11.07 0.98 -22.75
CA LEU A 195 -11.12 0.38 -21.41
C LEU A 195 -11.52 -1.09 -21.48
N LEU A 196 -11.03 -1.86 -20.51
CA LEU A 196 -11.37 -3.26 -20.31
C LEU A 196 -11.98 -3.48 -18.93
N ALA A 197 -12.98 -4.35 -18.88
CA ALA A 197 -13.63 -4.76 -17.64
C ALA A 197 -14.24 -6.15 -17.78
N ALA A 198 -14.70 -6.73 -16.67
CA ALA A 198 -15.41 -8.01 -16.68
C ALA A 198 -16.72 -7.97 -17.49
N SER A 199 -17.37 -6.81 -17.54
CA SER A 199 -18.63 -6.58 -18.26
C SER A 199 -18.59 -5.22 -18.97
N ALA A 200 -19.39 -5.06 -20.02
CA ALA A 200 -19.54 -3.79 -20.74
C ALA A 200 -20.46 -2.82 -19.97
N VAL A 201 -20.06 -2.49 -18.74
CA VAL A 201 -20.78 -1.59 -17.83
C VAL A 201 -19.83 -0.46 -17.42
N PRO A 202 -20.19 0.81 -17.69
CA PRO A 202 -19.32 1.93 -17.34
C PRO A 202 -19.27 2.14 -15.82
N TYR A 203 -18.16 2.72 -15.34
CA TYR A 203 -17.99 3.04 -13.93
C TYR A 203 -18.89 4.21 -13.49
N LEU A 204 -18.98 5.25 -14.32
CA LEU A 204 -19.89 6.38 -14.15
C LEU A 204 -21.02 6.33 -15.18
N PRO A 205 -22.22 6.89 -14.88
CA PRO A 205 -23.34 6.93 -15.83
C PRO A 205 -23.01 7.56 -17.18
N ASP A 206 -22.12 8.56 -17.19
CA ASP A 206 -21.63 9.32 -18.34
C ASP A 206 -20.20 8.94 -18.75
N GLY A 207 -19.64 7.88 -18.14
CA GLY A 207 -18.31 7.39 -18.43
C GLY A 207 -18.22 6.58 -19.73
N GLN A 208 -16.99 6.33 -20.17
CA GLN A 208 -16.72 5.44 -21.29
C GLN A 208 -17.19 4.01 -20.99
N VAL A 209 -17.92 3.39 -21.92
CA VAL A 209 -18.30 1.98 -21.83
C VAL A 209 -17.06 1.11 -22.06
N PRO A 210 -16.61 0.30 -21.09
CA PRO A 210 -15.50 -0.62 -21.30
C PRO A 210 -15.92 -1.76 -22.22
N ARG A 211 -14.95 -2.34 -22.93
CA ARG A 211 -15.18 -3.61 -23.62
C ARG A 211 -15.15 -4.73 -22.59
N ALA A 212 -16.13 -5.63 -22.65
CA ALA A 212 -16.11 -6.86 -21.87
C ALA A 212 -14.90 -7.71 -22.31
N MET A 213 -14.10 -8.12 -21.35
CA MET A 213 -12.92 -8.93 -21.59
C MET A 213 -13.30 -10.32 -22.08
N ASP A 214 -12.55 -10.82 -23.06
CA ASP A 214 -12.56 -12.24 -23.41
C ASP A 214 -11.43 -13.00 -22.69
N ARG A 215 -11.25 -14.27 -23.03
CA ARG A 215 -10.21 -15.09 -22.42
C ARG A 215 -8.80 -14.62 -22.79
N ALA A 216 -8.59 -14.17 -24.03
CA ALA A 216 -7.29 -13.69 -24.47
C ALA A 216 -6.90 -12.39 -23.76
N ASP A 217 -7.87 -11.51 -23.47
CA ASP A 217 -7.62 -10.32 -22.66
C ASP A 217 -7.21 -10.68 -21.23
N MET A 218 -7.87 -11.66 -20.61
CA MET A 218 -7.51 -12.12 -19.26
C MET A 218 -6.10 -12.71 -19.22
N ASP A 219 -5.74 -13.52 -20.21
CA ASP A 219 -4.41 -14.11 -20.31
C ASP A 219 -3.34 -13.03 -20.56
N ARG A 220 -3.64 -12.02 -21.38
CA ARG A 220 -2.77 -10.86 -21.62
C ARG A 220 -2.54 -10.05 -20.34
N ILE A 221 -3.60 -9.63 -19.66
CA ILE A 221 -3.49 -8.84 -18.42
C ILE A 221 -2.71 -9.63 -17.37
N THR A 222 -2.96 -10.94 -17.25
CA THR A 222 -2.18 -11.81 -16.35
C THR A 222 -0.69 -11.77 -16.70
N ALA A 223 -0.34 -11.86 -17.99
CA ALA A 223 1.04 -11.76 -18.45
C ALA A 223 1.65 -10.37 -18.15
N ASP A 224 0.89 -9.29 -18.29
CA ASP A 224 1.32 -7.92 -17.97
C ASP A 224 1.65 -7.78 -16.48
N PHE A 225 0.80 -8.30 -15.57
CA PHE A 225 1.06 -8.34 -14.13
C PHE A 225 2.31 -9.16 -13.78
N VAL A 226 2.51 -10.31 -14.43
CA VAL A 226 3.71 -11.13 -14.24
C VAL A 226 4.96 -10.39 -14.70
N ALA A 227 4.92 -9.73 -15.86
CA ALA A 227 6.03 -8.96 -16.40
C ALA A 227 6.38 -7.75 -15.51
N ALA A 228 5.38 -7.00 -15.05
CA ALA A 228 5.57 -5.90 -14.11
C ALA A 228 6.13 -6.37 -12.77
N THR A 229 5.65 -7.50 -12.25
CA THR A 229 6.18 -8.12 -11.01
C THR A 229 7.66 -8.43 -11.12
N ARG A 230 8.09 -9.04 -12.23
CA ARG A 230 9.51 -9.34 -12.50
C ARG A 230 10.34 -8.08 -12.58
N ARG A 231 9.85 -7.06 -13.30
CA ARG A 231 10.52 -5.75 -13.37
C ARG A 231 10.60 -5.07 -12.01
N ALA A 232 9.57 -5.18 -11.16
CA ALA A 232 9.61 -4.63 -9.81
C ALA A 232 10.71 -5.29 -8.97
N ALA A 233 10.83 -6.61 -9.05
CA ALA A 233 11.91 -7.35 -8.40
C ALA A 233 13.30 -6.93 -8.95
N GLU A 234 13.45 -6.80 -10.27
CA GLU A 234 14.69 -6.33 -10.93
C GLU A 234 15.03 -4.85 -10.66
N ALA A 235 14.04 -4.03 -10.30
CA ALA A 235 14.23 -2.66 -9.83
C ALA A 235 14.67 -2.63 -8.36
N GLY A 236 14.51 -3.73 -7.62
CA GLY A 236 14.97 -3.91 -6.24
C GLY A 236 13.92 -3.60 -5.18
N PHE A 237 12.63 -3.52 -5.51
CA PHE A 237 11.59 -3.29 -4.50
C PHE A 237 11.57 -4.43 -3.45
N ASP A 238 11.39 -4.06 -2.18
CA ASP A 238 11.36 -5.01 -1.05
C ASP A 238 9.98 -5.65 -0.86
N TRP A 239 8.93 -4.97 -1.33
CA TRP A 239 7.54 -5.34 -1.12
C TRP A 239 6.72 -5.09 -2.38
N LEU A 240 5.76 -5.99 -2.64
CA LEU A 240 4.79 -5.83 -3.71
C LEU A 240 3.37 -5.98 -3.18
N GLU A 241 2.50 -5.08 -3.60
CA GLU A 241 1.07 -5.11 -3.32
C GLU A 241 0.28 -5.23 -4.63
N LEU A 242 -0.74 -6.11 -4.62
CA LEU A 242 -1.74 -6.18 -5.68
C LEU A 242 -3.00 -5.43 -5.22
N PRO A 243 -3.41 -4.34 -5.88
CA PRO A 243 -4.63 -3.63 -5.58
C PRO A 243 -5.82 -4.43 -6.11
N CYS A 244 -6.37 -5.30 -5.26
CA CYS A 244 -7.66 -5.96 -5.50
C CYS A 244 -8.81 -5.17 -4.85
N ALA A 245 -8.64 -3.85 -4.79
CA ALA A 245 -9.59 -2.87 -4.27
C ALA A 245 -9.62 -1.67 -5.23
N HIS A 246 -10.47 -0.69 -4.92
CA HIS A 246 -10.67 0.57 -5.64
C HIS A 246 -10.43 0.50 -7.16
#